data_AF-U1ZK30-F1
#
_entry.id   AF-U1ZK30-F1
#
_cell.length_a   1.000
_cell.length_b   1.000
_cell.length_c   1.000
_cell.angle_alpha   90.00
_cell.angle_beta   90.00
_cell.angle_gamma   90.00
#
_symmetry.space_group_name_H-M   'P 1'
#
loop_
_entity.id
_entity.type
_entity.pdbx_description
1 polymer ?
#
loop_
_entity_poly.entity_id
_entity_poly.type
_entity_poly.pdbx_seq_one_letter_code
_entity_poly.pdbx_strand_id
1 'polypeptide(L)'
;MESIRHSLPWSPSGSDHHLTVLRFGSGPRKAYIQASLHADELPGMRVAVELKRRLAELEKQGRLTGVVELVPVANPIGLGQMFQATHQGRFDFASGANFNRDFVDLAALLAPQLEGSLGRDGEANMRLIRSAMLTALDQLPPAKSALEGLRRLLLRQACDADLVLDLHCDFESILLLYAQPQHWPRLQPLAARLGAGAV
;
A
#
# COMPACT_ATOMS: atom_id res chain seq x y z
N MET A 1 5.75 1.86 18.33
CA MET A 1 4.91 2.41 17.25
C MET A 1 5.46 3.76 16.89
N GLU A 2 6.07 3.84 15.72
CA GLU A 2 6.50 5.10 15.11
C GLU A 2 5.37 5.58 14.17
N SER A 3 5.07 6.88 14.18
CA SER A 3 4.09 7.49 13.28
C SER A 3 4.80 8.42 12.32
N ILE A 4 4.84 8.06 11.05
CA ILE A 4 5.55 8.77 9.99
C ILE A 4 4.50 9.48 9.12
N ARG A 5 4.69 10.79 8.89
CA ARG A 5 3.79 11.61 8.08
C ARG A 5 4.51 12.03 6.80
N HIS A 6 3.89 11.80 5.66
CA HIS A 6 4.37 12.21 4.35
C HIS A 6 3.40 13.22 3.75
N SER A 7 3.86 14.45 3.48
CA SER A 7 3.07 15.44 2.76
C SER A 7 2.92 15.07 1.29
N LEU A 8 1.71 15.26 0.76
CA LEU A 8 1.44 15.09 -0.66
C LEU A 8 1.72 16.39 -1.43
N PRO A 9 2.28 16.30 -2.64
CA PRO A 9 2.48 17.47 -3.48
C PRO A 9 1.13 17.99 -3.99
N TRP A 10 1.12 19.21 -4.53
CA TRP A 10 -0.05 19.83 -5.19
C TRP A 10 -1.28 20.04 -4.29
N SER A 11 -1.10 20.18 -2.97
CA SER A 11 -2.19 20.63 -2.11
C SER A 11 -2.54 22.11 -2.41
N PRO A 12 -3.83 22.47 -2.52
CA PRO A 12 -4.26 23.86 -2.65
C PRO A 12 -3.74 24.74 -1.52
N SER A 13 -3.53 26.03 -1.79
CA SER A 13 -3.12 27.00 -0.77
C SER A 13 -4.09 26.98 0.42
N GLY A 14 -3.55 26.91 1.64
CA GLY A 14 -4.34 26.81 2.87
C GLY A 14 -4.76 25.39 3.26
N SER A 15 -4.37 24.36 2.49
CA SER A 15 -4.61 22.95 2.80
C SER A 15 -3.35 22.10 2.65
N ASP A 16 -3.27 20.99 3.39
CA ASP A 16 -2.20 20.00 3.29
C ASP A 16 -2.79 18.59 3.39
N HIS A 17 -2.64 17.79 2.34
CA HIS A 17 -2.95 16.37 2.39
C HIS A 17 -1.70 15.59 2.81
N HIS A 18 -1.89 14.61 3.69
CA HIS A 18 -0.79 13.80 4.17
C HIS A 18 -1.17 12.33 4.25
N LEU A 19 -0.21 11.47 3.94
CA LEU A 19 -0.27 10.04 4.19
C LEU A 19 0.38 9.76 5.56
N THR A 20 -0.32 9.00 6.41
CA THR A 20 0.24 8.54 7.69
C THR A 20 0.59 7.06 7.62
N VAL A 21 1.85 6.73 7.87
CA VAL A 21 2.36 5.36 8.00
C VAL A 21 2.64 5.08 9.47
N LEU A 22 2.02 4.02 10.00
CA LEU A 22 2.26 3.55 11.36
C LEU A 22 3.21 2.35 11.29
N ARG A 23 4.42 2.50 11.81
CA ARG A 23 5.45 1.45 11.81
C ARG A 23 5.52 0.76 13.18
N PHE A 24 5.55 -0.56 13.15
CA PHE A 24 5.64 -1.43 14.33
C PHE A 24 6.75 -2.46 14.18
N GLY A 25 7.37 -2.82 15.30
CA GLY A 25 8.34 -3.92 15.36
C GLY A 25 9.66 -3.63 14.65
N SER A 26 10.52 -4.63 14.59
CA SER A 26 11.82 -4.58 13.93
C SER A 26 12.21 -5.96 13.42
N GLY A 27 13.00 -6.02 12.36
CA GLY A 27 13.49 -7.27 11.79
C GLY A 27 13.74 -7.17 10.28
N PRO A 28 14.21 -8.27 9.67
CA PRO A 28 14.66 -8.27 8.27
C PRO A 28 13.54 -8.36 7.25
N ARG A 29 12.32 -8.72 7.68
CA ARG A 29 11.14 -8.88 6.83
C ARG A 29 10.14 -7.77 7.08
N LYS A 30 9.48 -7.31 6.03
CA LYS A 30 8.52 -6.21 6.05
C LYS A 30 7.15 -6.66 5.54
N ALA A 31 6.10 -6.38 6.29
CA ALA A 31 4.72 -6.42 5.81
C ALA A 31 4.18 -4.98 5.67
N TYR A 32 3.67 -4.64 4.49
CA TYR A 32 2.97 -3.39 4.23
C TYR A 32 1.47 -3.67 4.11
N ILE A 33 0.67 -2.95 4.88
CA ILE A 33 -0.79 -3.09 4.91
C ILE A 33 -1.39 -1.71 4.72
N GLN A 34 -2.26 -1.54 3.73
CA GLN A 34 -2.99 -0.30 3.51
C GLN A 34 -4.50 -0.55 3.45
N ALA A 35 -5.28 0.49 3.70
CA ALA A 35 -6.73 0.45 3.56
C ALA A 35 -7.26 1.78 3.00
N SER A 36 -8.47 1.74 2.45
CA SER A 36 -9.19 2.94 1.99
C SER A 36 -8.46 3.68 0.87
N LEU A 37 -7.90 2.94 -0.10
CA LEU A 37 -7.39 3.54 -1.35
C LEU A 37 -8.55 4.07 -2.20
N HIS A 38 -9.62 3.30 -2.34
CA HIS A 38 -10.93 3.89 -2.58
C HIS A 38 -11.45 4.40 -1.23
N ALA A 39 -11.53 5.72 -1.08
CA ALA A 39 -11.72 6.33 0.24
C ALA A 39 -13.12 6.12 0.85
N ASP A 40 -14.07 5.64 0.05
CA ASP A 40 -15.44 5.28 0.43
C ASP A 40 -15.56 3.81 0.90
N GLU A 41 -14.48 3.03 0.86
CA GLU A 41 -14.44 1.64 1.34
C GLU A 41 -14.11 1.53 2.85
N LEU A 42 -15.03 2.04 3.68
CA LEU A 42 -14.85 2.21 5.13
C LEU A 42 -14.58 0.93 5.96
N PRO A 43 -15.10 -0.27 5.62
CA PRO A 43 -14.79 -1.50 6.34
C PRO A 43 -13.28 -1.78 6.45
N GLY A 44 -12.51 -1.54 5.38
CA GLY A 44 -11.05 -1.68 5.39
C GLY A 44 -10.40 -0.75 6.41
N MET A 45 -10.85 0.51 6.47
CA MET A 45 -10.41 1.48 7.48
C MET A 45 -10.67 0.98 8.92
N ARG A 46 -11.85 0.39 9.16
CA ARG A 46 -12.21 -0.15 10.47
C ARG A 46 -11.33 -1.33 10.88
N VAL A 47 -10.97 -2.20 9.93
CA VAL A 47 -9.99 -3.28 10.14
C VAL A 47 -8.63 -2.70 10.48
N ALA A 48 -8.16 -1.67 9.77
CA ALA A 48 -6.88 -1.01 10.06
C ALA A 48 -6.84 -0.42 11.49
N VAL A 49 -7.94 0.14 12.00
CA VAL A 49 -8.01 0.59 13.40
C VAL A 49 -7.81 -0.56 14.38
N GLU A 50 -8.40 -1.72 14.11
CA GLU A 50 -8.23 -2.90 14.96
C GLU A 50 -6.81 -3.48 14.87
N LEU A 51 -6.24 -3.53 13.67
CA LEU A 51 -4.86 -3.94 13.45
C LEU A 51 -3.89 -3.03 14.21
N LYS A 52 -4.06 -1.71 14.14
CA LYS A 52 -3.27 -0.74 14.91
C LYS A 52 -3.27 -1.09 16.40
N ARG A 53 -4.45 -1.36 16.98
CA ARG A 53 -4.59 -1.73 18.40
C ARG A 53 -3.85 -3.03 18.72
N ARG A 54 -4.03 -4.06 17.88
CA ARG A 54 -3.43 -5.37 18.10
C ARG A 54 -1.91 -5.37 17.89
N LEU A 55 -1.42 -4.66 16.88
CA LEU A 55 0.01 -4.52 16.61
C LEU A 55 0.73 -3.77 17.73
N ALA A 56 0.12 -2.71 18.26
CA ALA A 56 0.67 -1.98 19.42
C ALA A 56 0.82 -2.90 20.66
N GLU A 57 -0.14 -3.79 20.89
CA GLU A 57 -0.07 -4.76 21.98
C GLU A 57 1.05 -5.79 21.75
N LEU A 58 1.13 -6.37 20.54
CA LEU A 58 2.18 -7.34 20.20
C LEU A 58 3.58 -6.73 20.25
N GLU A 59 3.73 -5.47 19.87
CA GLU A 59 4.98 -4.73 19.95
C GLU A 59 5.44 -4.55 21.40
N LYS A 60 4.54 -4.14 22.30
CA LYS A 60 4.82 -4.05 23.76
C LYS A 60 5.24 -5.39 24.36
N GLN A 61 4.68 -6.48 23.84
CA GLN A 61 5.02 -7.84 24.25
C GLN A 61 6.32 -8.36 23.61
N GLY A 62 6.99 -7.60 22.73
CA GLY A 62 8.19 -8.05 22.02
C GLY A 62 7.95 -9.20 21.03
N ARG A 63 6.72 -9.35 20.53
CA ARG A 63 6.30 -10.50 19.69
C ARG A 63 6.38 -10.25 18.18
N LEU A 64 6.79 -9.05 17.78
CA LEU A 64 6.97 -8.70 16.38
C LEU A 64 8.41 -8.97 15.97
N THR A 65 8.62 -9.98 15.12
CA THR A 65 9.94 -10.40 14.62
C THR A 65 10.29 -9.77 13.26
N GLY A 66 9.49 -8.80 12.82
CA GLY A 66 9.62 -8.09 11.55
C GLY A 66 8.98 -6.72 11.65
N VAL A 67 9.09 -5.96 10.57
CA VAL A 67 8.48 -4.64 10.45
C VAL A 67 7.07 -4.78 9.89
N VAL A 68 6.10 -4.12 10.52
CA VAL A 68 4.76 -3.94 9.96
C VAL A 68 4.53 -2.44 9.75
N GLU A 69 4.28 -2.06 8.50
CA GLU A 69 3.85 -0.71 8.14
C GLU A 69 2.36 -0.74 7.81
N LEU A 70 1.59 -0.01 8.59
CA LEU A 70 0.14 0.09 8.45
C LEU A 70 -0.26 1.50 8.02
N VAL A 71 -1.02 1.60 6.94
CA VAL A 71 -1.57 2.84 6.39
C VAL A 71 -3.11 2.77 6.48
N PRO A 72 -3.72 3.33 7.54
CA PRO A 72 -5.17 3.19 7.74
C PRO A 72 -6.02 3.91 6.69
N VAL A 73 -5.50 5.03 6.17
CA VAL A 73 -6.13 5.83 5.12
C VAL A 73 -5.08 6.05 4.03
N ALA A 74 -5.15 5.23 2.98
CA ALA A 74 -4.25 5.31 1.85
C ALA A 74 -4.57 6.48 0.91
N ASN A 75 -5.79 7.02 0.95
CA ASN A 75 -6.22 8.08 0.04
C ASN A 75 -6.81 9.31 0.77
N PRO A 76 -5.95 10.19 1.30
CA PRO A 76 -6.39 11.44 1.93
C PRO A 76 -6.99 12.45 0.94
N ILE A 77 -6.79 12.27 -0.38
CA ILE A 77 -7.40 13.12 -1.42
C ILE A 77 -8.87 12.72 -1.55
N GLY A 78 -9.15 11.45 -1.86
CA GLY A 78 -10.49 10.90 -1.99
C GLY A 78 -11.30 11.01 -0.70
N LEU A 79 -10.67 10.93 0.48
CA LEU A 79 -11.38 11.11 1.75
C LEU A 79 -11.98 12.53 1.89
N GLY A 80 -11.31 13.53 1.30
CA GLY A 80 -11.80 14.91 1.24
C GLY A 80 -12.85 15.16 0.15
N GLN A 81 -13.13 14.19 -0.73
CA GLN A 81 -14.09 14.32 -1.82
C GLN A 81 -15.49 13.97 -1.35
N MET A 82 -16.34 15.00 -1.24
CA MET A 82 -17.74 14.89 -0.86
C MET A 82 -18.61 15.58 -1.92
N PHE A 83 -19.61 14.87 -2.43
CA PHE A 83 -20.62 15.41 -3.32
C PHE A 83 -22.00 15.19 -2.70
N GLN A 84 -22.72 16.27 -2.40
CA GLN A 84 -24.04 16.22 -1.75
C GLN A 84 -24.08 15.28 -0.52
N ALA A 85 -23.12 15.46 0.40
CA ALA A 85 -22.95 14.63 1.61
C ALA A 85 -22.67 13.13 1.35
N THR A 86 -22.31 12.76 0.13
CA THR A 86 -21.87 11.41 -0.24
C THR A 86 -20.38 11.43 -0.53
N HIS A 87 -19.61 10.54 0.10
CA HIS A 87 -18.21 10.36 -0.22
C HIS A 87 -18.03 9.82 -1.63
N GLN A 88 -17.07 10.37 -2.36
CA GLN A 88 -16.70 9.92 -3.69
C GLN A 88 -15.24 9.50 -3.65
N GLY A 89 -14.98 8.25 -3.27
CA GLY A 89 -13.64 7.78 -2.94
C GLY A 89 -12.94 7.03 -4.06
N ARG A 90 -13.69 6.58 -5.08
CA ARG A 90 -13.17 5.70 -6.14
C ARG A 90 -12.37 6.42 -7.24
N PHE A 91 -12.78 7.62 -7.61
CA PHE A 91 -12.18 8.39 -8.71
C PHE A 91 -11.78 9.78 -8.23
N ASP A 92 -10.64 10.27 -8.71
CA ASP A 92 -10.17 11.63 -8.46
C ASP A 92 -11.06 12.65 -9.20
N PHE A 93 -11.54 13.68 -8.50
CA PHE A 93 -12.44 14.68 -9.09
C PHE A 93 -11.77 15.55 -10.15
N ALA A 94 -10.46 15.81 -10.03
CA ALA A 94 -9.77 16.67 -10.98
C ALA A 94 -9.54 15.99 -12.34
N SER A 95 -9.24 14.69 -12.34
CA SER A 95 -8.86 13.94 -13.54
C SER A 95 -9.90 12.92 -14.01
N GLY A 96 -10.82 12.49 -13.14
CA GLY A 96 -11.69 11.34 -13.38
C GLY A 96 -10.98 9.98 -13.30
N ALA A 97 -9.69 9.95 -12.96
CA ALA A 97 -8.91 8.72 -12.91
C ALA A 97 -9.22 7.90 -11.65
N ASN A 98 -9.24 6.58 -11.77
CA ASN A 98 -9.45 5.68 -10.63
C ASN A 98 -8.20 5.66 -9.74
N PHE A 99 -8.33 5.84 -8.42
CA PHE A 99 -7.18 5.89 -7.51
C PHE A 99 -6.31 4.62 -7.55
N ASN A 100 -6.92 3.45 -7.81
CA ASN A 100 -6.29 2.14 -7.89
C ASN A 100 -5.92 1.71 -9.34
N ARG A 101 -5.57 2.65 -10.22
CA ARG A 101 -5.09 2.40 -11.59
C ARG A 101 -3.85 3.23 -11.91
N ASP A 102 -3.19 2.91 -13.01
CA ASP A 102 -2.08 3.69 -13.59
C ASP A 102 -0.95 4.00 -12.59
N PHE A 103 -0.61 3.00 -11.77
CA PHE A 103 0.66 3.00 -11.05
C PHE A 103 1.81 2.84 -12.05
N VAL A 104 2.98 3.36 -11.68
CA VAL A 104 4.19 3.22 -12.49
C VAL A 104 4.50 1.74 -12.69
N ASP A 105 4.64 1.32 -13.95
CA ASP A 105 5.08 -0.04 -14.29
C ASP A 105 6.57 -0.19 -13.98
N LEU A 106 6.87 -0.62 -12.75
CA LEU A 106 8.23 -0.86 -12.29
C LEU A 106 8.93 -1.98 -13.07
N ALA A 107 8.18 -2.96 -13.58
CA ALA A 107 8.78 -4.05 -14.34
C ALA A 107 9.32 -3.52 -15.67
N ALA A 108 8.49 -2.76 -16.41
CA ALA A 108 8.92 -2.12 -17.64
C ALA A 108 10.06 -1.12 -17.42
N LEU A 109 9.99 -0.34 -16.33
CA LEU A 109 11.02 0.65 -15.99
C LEU A 109 12.38 0.02 -15.67
N LEU A 110 12.39 -1.15 -15.04
CA LEU A 110 13.59 -1.80 -14.52
C LEU A 110 14.16 -2.89 -15.42
N ALA A 111 13.36 -3.49 -16.29
CA ALA A 111 13.81 -4.62 -17.13
C ALA A 111 15.13 -4.33 -17.87
N PRO A 112 15.34 -3.16 -18.52
CA PRO A 112 16.61 -2.85 -19.18
C PRO A 112 17.78 -2.69 -18.21
N GLN A 113 17.53 -2.21 -16.99
CA GLN A 113 18.57 -1.93 -15.99
C GLN A 113 19.04 -3.21 -15.28
N LEU A 114 18.18 -4.22 -15.23
CA LEU A 114 18.45 -5.49 -14.55
C LEU A 114 18.94 -6.59 -15.50
N GLU A 115 18.98 -6.32 -16.81
CA GLU A 115 19.47 -7.26 -17.80
C GLU A 115 20.92 -7.67 -17.50
N GLY A 116 21.18 -8.98 -17.52
CA GLY A 116 22.49 -9.55 -17.18
C GLY A 116 22.92 -9.45 -15.70
N SER A 117 22.15 -8.78 -14.84
CA SER A 117 22.51 -8.55 -13.42
C SER A 117 21.95 -9.62 -12.47
N LEU A 118 20.97 -10.41 -12.91
CA LEU A 118 20.33 -11.45 -12.10
C LEU A 118 21.09 -12.77 -12.18
N GLY A 119 21.36 -13.38 -11.02
CA GLY A 119 22.11 -14.63 -10.90
C GLY A 119 21.25 -15.83 -10.45
N ARG A 120 21.90 -16.86 -9.93
CA ARG A 120 21.23 -18.08 -9.42
C ARG A 120 20.69 -17.95 -7.99
N ASP A 121 21.13 -16.94 -7.24
CA ASP A 121 20.65 -16.68 -5.88
C ASP A 121 19.37 -15.82 -5.93
N GLY A 122 18.23 -16.45 -5.71
CA GLY A 122 16.93 -15.79 -5.72
C GLY A 122 16.76 -14.73 -4.63
N GLU A 123 17.34 -14.92 -3.45
CA GLU A 123 17.25 -13.92 -2.37
C GLU A 123 18.14 -12.70 -2.67
N ALA A 124 19.31 -12.91 -3.28
CA ALA A 124 20.13 -11.81 -3.78
C ALA A 124 19.42 -11.04 -4.91
N ASN A 125 18.80 -11.74 -5.85
CA ASN A 125 18.02 -11.13 -6.92
C ASN A 125 16.85 -10.29 -6.38
N MET A 126 16.11 -10.80 -5.39
CA MET A 126 15.02 -10.04 -4.76
C MET A 126 15.52 -8.76 -4.09
N ARG A 127 16.63 -8.82 -3.35
CA ARG A 127 17.24 -7.63 -2.73
C ARG A 127 17.66 -6.61 -3.79
N LEU A 128 18.29 -7.06 -4.88
CA LEU A 128 18.70 -6.21 -5.99
C LEU A 128 17.50 -5.53 -6.65
N ILE A 129 16.45 -6.30 -6.98
CA ILE A 129 15.22 -5.79 -7.61
C ILE A 129 14.54 -4.75 -6.73
N ARG A 130 14.36 -5.02 -5.44
CA ARG A 130 13.73 -4.08 -4.50
C ARG A 130 14.53 -2.79 -4.34
N SER A 131 15.86 -2.91 -4.26
CA SER A 131 16.74 -1.74 -4.24
C SER A 131 16.59 -0.91 -5.51
N ALA A 132 16.58 -1.57 -6.68
CA ALA A 132 16.40 -0.89 -7.96
C ALA A 132 15.01 -0.21 -8.08
N MET A 133 13.93 -0.85 -7.58
CA MET A 133 12.60 -0.24 -7.51
C MET A 133 12.60 1.06 -6.71
N LEU A 134 13.19 1.06 -5.51
CA LEU A 134 13.29 2.24 -4.67
C LEU A 134 14.09 3.36 -5.37
N THR A 135 15.25 3.02 -5.93
CA THR A 135 16.09 3.99 -6.65
C THR A 135 15.38 4.57 -7.87
N ALA A 136 14.71 3.73 -8.67
CA ALA A 136 13.98 4.19 -9.84
C ALA A 136 12.80 5.09 -9.47
N LEU A 137 12.06 4.74 -8.41
CA LEU A 137 11.00 5.60 -7.87
C LEU A 137 11.54 6.94 -7.36
N ASP A 138 12.71 6.99 -6.75
CA ASP A 138 13.33 8.23 -6.28
C ASP A 138 13.83 9.11 -7.45
N GLN A 139 14.21 8.50 -8.58
CA GLN A 139 14.67 9.19 -9.78
C GLN A 139 13.57 9.66 -10.73
N LEU A 140 12.30 9.26 -10.51
CA LEU A 140 11.19 9.75 -11.32
C LEU A 140 11.10 11.29 -11.26
N PRO A 141 10.74 11.95 -12.38
CA PRO A 141 10.44 13.38 -12.39
C PRO A 141 9.44 13.77 -11.29
N PRO A 142 9.43 15.04 -10.86
CA PRO A 142 8.41 15.52 -9.93
C PRO A 142 7.01 15.16 -10.42
N ALA A 143 6.18 14.64 -9.50
CA ALA A 143 4.80 14.29 -9.82
C ALA A 143 4.07 15.52 -10.39
N LYS A 144 3.21 15.32 -11.39
CA LYS A 144 2.47 16.38 -12.07
C LYS A 144 1.10 16.66 -11.46
N SER A 145 0.70 15.86 -10.47
CA SER A 145 -0.55 16.01 -9.74
C SER A 145 -0.45 15.42 -8.33
N ALA A 146 -1.42 15.74 -7.46
CA ALA A 146 -1.55 15.14 -6.14
C ALA A 146 -1.79 13.62 -6.24
N LEU A 147 -2.60 13.19 -7.21
CA LEU A 147 -2.88 11.78 -7.48
C LEU A 147 -1.62 10.99 -7.85
N GLU A 148 -0.82 11.51 -8.79
CA GLU A 148 0.45 10.89 -9.18
C GLU A 148 1.42 10.83 -8.00
N GLY A 149 1.50 11.93 -7.22
CA GLY A 149 2.31 11.98 -6.01
C GLY A 149 1.90 10.94 -4.98
N LEU A 150 0.59 10.76 -4.78
CA LEU A 150 0.04 9.74 -3.89
C LEU A 150 0.40 8.32 -4.36
N ARG A 151 0.15 7.99 -5.64
CA ARG A 151 0.45 6.67 -6.20
C ARG A 151 1.93 6.32 -6.09
N ARG A 152 2.82 7.28 -6.42
CA ARG A 152 4.27 7.12 -6.26
C ARG A 152 4.64 6.87 -4.80
N LEU A 153 4.05 7.61 -3.87
CA LEU A 153 4.32 7.44 -2.45
C LEU A 153 3.87 6.07 -1.94
N LEU A 154 2.64 5.64 -2.24
CA LEU A 154 2.13 4.32 -1.83
C LEU A 154 2.99 3.19 -2.41
N LEU A 155 3.30 3.27 -3.71
CA LEU A 155 4.15 2.26 -4.38
C LEU A 155 5.55 2.20 -3.75
N ARG A 156 6.12 3.34 -3.40
CA ARG A 156 7.41 3.43 -2.70
C ARG A 156 7.37 2.79 -1.31
N GLN A 157 6.26 2.88 -0.58
CA GLN A 157 6.10 2.20 0.71
C GLN A 157 5.93 0.69 0.56
N ALA A 158 5.32 0.23 -0.54
CA ALA A 158 4.98 -1.17 -0.74
C ALA A 158 6.08 -2.00 -1.44
N CYS A 159 6.86 -1.40 -2.35
CA CYS A 159 7.68 -2.17 -3.31
C CYS A 159 8.83 -2.98 -2.70
N ASP A 160 9.27 -2.64 -1.48
CA ASP A 160 10.31 -3.36 -0.76
C ASP A 160 9.76 -4.40 0.24
N ALA A 161 8.44 -4.49 0.40
CA ALA A 161 7.81 -5.40 1.34
C ALA A 161 7.85 -6.87 0.87
N ASP A 162 7.87 -7.78 1.84
CA ASP A 162 7.70 -9.24 1.64
C ASP A 162 6.24 -9.64 1.52
N LEU A 163 5.35 -8.86 2.11
CA LEU A 163 3.92 -9.03 2.02
C LEU A 163 3.27 -7.66 1.85
N VAL A 164 2.41 -7.53 0.85
CA VAL A 164 1.55 -6.37 0.66
C VAL A 164 0.11 -6.85 0.79
N LEU A 165 -0.64 -6.25 1.72
CA LEU A 165 -2.08 -6.45 1.83
C LEU A 165 -2.78 -5.11 1.60
N ASP A 166 -3.62 -5.06 0.58
CA ASP A 166 -4.45 -3.91 0.27
C ASP A 166 -5.91 -4.23 0.60
N LEU A 167 -6.44 -3.55 1.62
CA LEU A 167 -7.76 -3.84 2.18
C LEU A 167 -8.82 -3.02 1.44
N HIS A 168 -9.62 -3.73 0.64
CA HIS A 168 -10.76 -3.21 -0.10
C HIS A 168 -12.07 -3.83 0.38
N CYS A 169 -13.20 -3.23 0.02
CA CYS A 169 -14.52 -3.86 0.11
C CYS A 169 -15.37 -3.55 -1.11
N ASP A 170 -16.32 -4.44 -1.43
CA ASP A 170 -17.38 -4.11 -2.36
C ASP A 170 -18.58 -3.50 -1.62
N PHE A 171 -19.58 -3.04 -2.37
CA PHE A 171 -20.83 -2.55 -1.80
C PHE A 171 -21.56 -3.64 -1.00
N GLU A 172 -21.71 -4.82 -1.60
CA GLU A 172 -22.21 -6.04 -0.94
C GLU A 172 -21.37 -7.23 -1.40
N SER A 173 -20.63 -7.85 -0.48
CA SER A 173 -19.82 -9.01 -0.82
C SER A 173 -19.42 -9.83 0.40
N ILE A 174 -19.02 -11.07 0.13
CA ILE A 174 -18.30 -11.92 1.09
C ILE A 174 -16.83 -11.48 1.19
N LEU A 175 -16.11 -12.03 2.16
CA LEU A 175 -14.67 -11.85 2.20
C LEU A 175 -14.01 -12.64 1.06
N LEU A 176 -13.23 -11.92 0.24
CA LEU A 176 -12.47 -12.46 -0.89
C LEU A 176 -10.98 -12.15 -0.71
N LEU A 177 -10.12 -12.99 -1.27
CA LEU A 177 -8.69 -12.69 -1.36
C LEU A 177 -8.24 -12.77 -2.82
N TYR A 178 -7.91 -11.63 -3.43
CA TYR A 178 -7.33 -11.60 -4.76
C TYR A 178 -5.83 -11.93 -4.69
N ALA A 179 -5.40 -12.95 -5.43
CA ALA A 179 -4.00 -13.34 -5.55
C ALA A 179 -3.67 -13.78 -6.97
N GLN A 180 -2.42 -13.56 -7.40
CA GLN A 180 -1.95 -14.20 -8.63
C GLN A 180 -1.76 -15.70 -8.40
N PRO A 181 -2.08 -16.57 -9.37
CA PRO A 181 -2.04 -18.03 -9.19
C PRO A 181 -0.71 -18.56 -8.65
N GLN A 182 0.43 -17.98 -9.09
CA GLN A 182 1.77 -18.36 -8.63
C GLN A 182 2.01 -18.12 -7.12
N HIS A 183 1.22 -17.26 -6.48
CA HIS A 183 1.36 -16.94 -5.06
C HIS A 183 0.39 -17.73 -4.18
N TRP A 184 -0.58 -18.44 -4.78
CA TRP A 184 -1.62 -19.16 -4.04
C TRP A 184 -1.08 -20.13 -2.98
N PRO A 185 -0.06 -20.98 -3.23
CA PRO A 185 0.46 -21.89 -2.21
C PRO A 185 0.94 -21.20 -0.93
N ARG A 186 1.39 -19.93 -1.04
CA ARG A 186 1.83 -19.13 0.12
C ARG A 186 0.69 -18.40 0.82
N LEU A 187 -0.38 -18.09 0.10
CA LEU A 187 -1.51 -17.28 0.59
C LEU A 187 -2.70 -18.10 1.08
N GLN A 188 -2.80 -19.38 0.72
CA GLN A 188 -3.86 -20.26 1.19
C GLN A 188 -4.03 -20.28 2.72
N PRO A 189 -2.97 -20.35 3.56
CA PRO A 189 -3.13 -20.31 5.01
C PRO A 189 -3.69 -18.98 5.52
N LEU A 190 -3.38 -17.87 4.84
CA LEU A 190 -3.95 -16.56 5.16
C LEU A 190 -5.44 -16.53 4.82
N ALA A 191 -5.82 -16.97 3.61
CA ALA A 191 -7.22 -17.05 3.18
C ALA A 191 -8.07 -17.87 4.17
N ALA A 192 -7.55 -19.02 4.62
CA ALA A 192 -8.24 -19.87 5.59
C ALA A 192 -8.42 -19.18 6.96
N ARG A 193 -7.40 -18.46 7.46
CA ARG A 193 -7.48 -17.71 8.74
C ARG A 193 -8.41 -16.52 8.67
N LEU A 194 -8.53 -15.91 7.49
CA LEU A 194 -9.45 -14.82 7.22
C LEU A 194 -10.89 -15.33 7.07
N GLY A 195 -11.08 -16.62 6.75
CA GLY A 195 -12.39 -17.16 6.40
C GLY A 195 -12.87 -16.66 5.03
N ALA A 196 -11.93 -16.45 4.10
CA ALA A 196 -12.28 -16.01 2.74
C ALA A 196 -13.14 -17.06 2.05
N GLY A 197 -14.30 -16.65 1.54
CA GLY A 197 -15.25 -17.56 0.87
C GLY A 197 -14.95 -17.79 -0.61
N ALA A 198 -14.06 -16.99 -1.20
CA ALA A 198 -13.53 -17.18 -2.55
C ALA A 198 -12.12 -16.55 -2.69
N VAL A 199 -11.33 -17.11 -3.60
CA VAL A 199 -9.90 -16.82 -3.85
C VAL A 199 -9.60 -16.85 -5.35
#